data_AF-A0A6L7YLD5-F1
#
_entry.id   AF-A0A6L7YLD5-F1
#
_cell.length_a   1.000
_cell.length_b   1.000
_cell.length_c   1.000
_cell.angle_alpha   90.00
_cell.angle_beta   90.00
_cell.angle_gamma   90.00
#
_symmetry.space_group_name_H-M   'P 1'
#
loop_
_entity.id
_entity.type
_entity.pdbx_description
1 polymer ?
#
loop_
_entity_poly.entity_id
_entity_poly.type
_entity_poly.pdbx_seq_one_letter_code
_entity_poly.pdbx_strand_id
1 'polypeptide(L)'
;MEKFFAMALRGGLSFLLGLLFGIAGLFIVHFVFFNFPFFRVTLFLMALGSGFGVGVAVFLSWLKPESTIDVKLIGCVLAFGAALIGAIAGYYYTEIYDVEVRNVTQISTGYLKSPAVWVYVMWGTLFSTALGGVYYGFRLFRYHEV
;
A
#
# COMPACT_ATOMS: atom_id res chain seq x y z
N MET A 1 4.29 -22.83 18.20
CA MET A 1 5.22 -21.72 17.89
C MET A 1 5.43 -21.52 16.39
N GLU A 2 5.49 -22.58 15.59
CA GLU A 2 5.71 -22.50 14.12
C GLU A 2 4.72 -21.59 13.37
N LYS A 3 3.42 -21.66 13.70
CA LYS A 3 2.38 -20.83 13.06
C LYS A 3 2.57 -19.32 13.31
N PHE A 4 3.01 -18.94 14.50
CA PHE A 4 3.31 -17.55 14.85
C PHE A 4 4.57 -17.05 14.13
N PHE A 5 5.60 -17.89 14.04
CA PHE A 5 6.83 -17.56 13.31
C PHE A 5 6.56 -17.37 11.81
N ALA A 6 5.79 -18.27 11.19
CA ALA A 6 5.38 -18.14 9.79
C ALA A 6 4.56 -16.88 9.53
N MET A 7 3.65 -16.52 10.44
CA MET A 7 2.87 -15.28 10.35
C MET A 7 3.76 -14.04 10.47
N ALA A 8 4.71 -14.02 11.41
CA ALA A 8 5.65 -12.92 11.57
C ALA A 8 6.55 -12.74 10.34
N LEU A 9 7.03 -13.84 9.75
CA LEU A 9 7.86 -13.82 8.56
C LEU A 9 7.08 -13.32 7.33
N ARG A 10 5.83 -13.76 7.16
CA ARG A 10 4.93 -13.23 6.11
C ARG A 10 4.59 -11.77 6.34
N GLY A 11 4.38 -11.34 7.59
CA GLY A 11 4.16 -9.94 7.93
C GLY A 11 5.37 -9.05 7.63
N GLY A 12 6.57 -9.49 8.01
CA GLY A 12 7.81 -8.78 7.70
C GLY A 12 8.08 -8.70 6.19
N LEU A 13 7.90 -9.81 5.47
CA LEU A 13 8.02 -9.83 4.01
C LEU A 13 6.96 -8.94 3.35
N SER A 14 5.71 -9.00 3.79
CA SER A 14 4.61 -8.17 3.33
C SER A 14 4.91 -6.68 3.51
N PHE A 15 5.50 -6.30 4.64
CA PHE A 15 5.88 -4.92 4.92
C PHE A 15 6.99 -4.45 3.96
N LEU A 16 8.07 -5.23 3.84
CA LEU A 16 9.19 -4.89 2.95
C LEU A 16 8.77 -4.81 1.47
N LEU A 17 8.03 -5.81 1.00
CA LEU A 17 7.51 -5.82 -0.37
C LEU A 17 6.47 -4.73 -0.60
N GLY A 18 5.64 -4.42 0.40
CA GLY A 18 4.69 -3.32 0.36
C GLY A 18 5.38 -1.98 0.13
N LEU A 19 6.46 -1.69 0.87
CA LEU A 19 7.26 -0.49 0.65
C LEU A 19 7.84 -0.43 -0.78
N LEU A 20 8.46 -1.53 -1.24
CA LEU A 20 9.08 -1.59 -2.57
C LEU A 20 8.06 -1.41 -3.70
N PHE A 21 6.93 -2.11 -3.63
CA PHE A 21 5.90 -2.03 -4.66
C PHE A 21 5.09 -0.73 -4.57
N GLY A 22 4.93 -0.15 -3.39
CA GLY A 22 4.34 1.17 -3.24
C GLY A 22 5.19 2.24 -3.92
N ILE A 23 6.53 2.17 -3.77
CA ILE A 23 7.47 3.02 -4.51
C ILE A 23 7.37 2.76 -6.02
N ALA A 24 7.35 1.49 -6.44
CA ALA A 24 7.20 1.15 -7.86
C ALA A 24 5.89 1.72 -8.45
N GLY A 25 4.77 1.60 -7.72
CA GLY A 25 3.47 2.16 -8.10
C GLY A 25 3.51 3.67 -8.28
N LEU A 26 4.23 4.39 -7.41
CA LEU A 26 4.47 5.84 -7.57
C LEU A 26 5.25 6.16 -8.84
N PHE A 27 6.34 5.43 -9.10
CA PHE A 27 7.17 5.65 -10.28
C PHE A 27 6.40 5.35 -11.57
N ILE A 28 5.56 4.31 -11.59
CA ILE A 28 4.72 3.99 -12.74
C ILE A 28 3.74 5.13 -13.01
N VAL A 29 3.01 5.59 -11.99
CA VAL A 29 2.08 6.73 -12.15
C VAL A 29 2.84 7.98 -12.59
N HIS A 30 3.99 8.28 -11.99
CA HIS A 30 4.80 9.42 -12.41
C HIS A 30 5.21 9.28 -13.88
N PHE A 31 5.81 8.16 -14.28
CA PHE A 31 6.33 7.96 -15.64
C PHE A 31 5.23 7.96 -16.70
N VAL A 32 4.11 7.31 -16.42
CA VAL A 32 2.97 7.24 -17.35
C VAL A 32 2.43 8.63 -17.64
N PHE A 33 2.25 9.46 -16.61
CA PHE A 33 1.59 10.76 -16.77
C PHE A 33 2.55 11.93 -16.99
N PHE A 34 3.84 11.81 -16.65
CA PHE A 34 4.86 12.83 -16.89
C PHE A 34 5.07 13.13 -18.39
N ASN A 35 4.84 12.15 -19.25
CA ASN A 35 4.96 12.30 -20.70
C ASN A 35 3.74 12.98 -21.35
N PHE A 36 2.68 13.27 -20.59
CA PHE A 36 1.48 13.93 -21.10
C PHE A 36 1.46 15.40 -20.66
N PRO A 37 1.79 16.36 -21.56
CA PRO A 37 1.90 17.78 -21.22
C PRO A 37 0.58 18.41 -20.71
N PHE A 38 -0.55 17.74 -20.89
CA PHE A 38 -1.86 18.17 -20.42
C PHE A 38 -2.26 17.60 -19.05
N PHE A 39 -1.61 16.54 -18.58
CA PHE A 39 -1.92 15.88 -17.32
C PHE A 39 -0.86 16.24 -16.27
N ARG A 40 -1.18 17.18 -15.39
CA ARG A 40 -0.38 17.37 -14.17
C ARG A 40 -0.68 16.21 -13.23
N VAL A 41 0.34 15.40 -12.91
CA VAL A 41 0.23 14.34 -11.90
C VAL A 41 -0.03 15.00 -10.55
N THR A 42 -1.24 14.79 -10.02
CA THR A 42 -1.59 15.20 -8.67
C THR A 42 -0.95 14.24 -7.67
N LEU A 43 -0.52 14.75 -6.52
CA LEU A 43 -0.04 13.91 -5.41
C LEU A 43 -1.09 12.87 -4.98
N PHE A 44 -2.37 13.18 -5.15
CA PHE A 44 -3.46 12.24 -4.92
C PHE A 44 -3.38 11.02 -5.85
N LEU A 45 -3.15 11.23 -7.15
CA LEU A 45 -2.99 10.13 -8.10
C LEU A 45 -1.75 9.28 -7.79
N MET A 46 -0.67 9.93 -7.31
CA MET A 46 0.52 9.24 -6.81
C MET A 46 0.18 8.38 -5.58
N ALA A 47 -0.57 8.92 -4.61
CA ALA A 47 -1.04 8.16 -3.46
C ALA A 47 -1.87 6.93 -3.88
N LEU A 48 -2.79 7.07 -4.84
CA LEU A 48 -3.52 5.93 -5.39
C LEU A 48 -2.60 4.89 -6.05
N GLY A 49 -1.61 5.34 -6.82
CA GLY A 49 -0.57 4.48 -7.40
C GLY A 49 0.21 3.68 -6.36
N SER A 50 0.65 4.35 -5.29
CA SER A 50 1.30 3.67 -4.16
C SER A 50 0.39 2.65 -3.50
N GLY A 51 -0.86 3.02 -3.19
CA GLY A 51 -1.82 2.12 -2.58
C GLY A 51 -2.09 0.90 -3.44
N PHE A 52 -2.17 1.07 -4.76
CA PHE A 52 -2.31 -0.07 -5.69
C PHE A 52 -1.08 -0.98 -5.66
N GLY A 53 0.12 -0.42 -5.75
CA GLY A 53 1.38 -1.19 -5.67
C GLY A 53 1.51 -1.97 -4.37
N VAL A 54 1.27 -1.30 -3.24
CA VAL A 54 1.23 -1.92 -1.91
C VAL A 54 0.20 -3.05 -1.87
N GLY A 55 -1.02 -2.80 -2.36
CA GLY A 55 -2.10 -3.79 -2.37
C GLY A 55 -1.71 -5.08 -3.08
N VAL A 56 -1.03 -4.98 -4.23
CA VAL A 56 -0.49 -6.13 -4.96
C VAL A 56 0.52 -6.91 -4.11
N ALA A 57 1.54 -6.23 -3.57
CA ALA A 57 2.58 -6.89 -2.79
C ALA A 57 2.04 -7.56 -1.53
N VAL A 58 1.16 -6.87 -0.79
CA VAL A 58 0.56 -7.39 0.42
C VAL A 58 -0.36 -8.57 0.09
N PHE A 59 -1.20 -8.45 -0.94
CA PHE A 59 -2.06 -9.55 -1.36
C PHE A 59 -1.24 -10.80 -1.69
N LEU A 60 -0.16 -10.66 -2.48
CA LEU A 60 0.70 -11.78 -2.85
C LEU A 60 1.44 -12.39 -1.64
N SER A 61 1.85 -11.55 -0.69
CA SER A 61 2.56 -12.01 0.53
C SER A 61 1.67 -12.84 1.45
N TRP A 62 0.36 -12.57 1.46
CA TRP A 62 -0.63 -13.31 2.24
C TRP A 62 -1.40 -14.34 1.41
N LEU A 63 -1.18 -14.39 0.09
CA LEU A 63 -1.87 -15.31 -0.80
C LEU A 63 -1.50 -16.76 -0.48
N LYS A 64 -2.53 -17.58 -0.35
CA LYS A 64 -2.40 -19.03 -0.22
C LYS A 64 -3.02 -19.69 -1.46
N PRO A 65 -2.23 -20.15 -2.44
CA PRO A 65 -2.74 -20.59 -3.75
C PRO A 65 -3.74 -21.75 -3.68
N GLU A 66 -3.64 -22.58 -2.66
CA GLU A 66 -4.52 -23.73 -2.36
C GLU A 66 -5.87 -23.33 -1.72
N SER A 67 -6.03 -22.07 -1.33
CA SER A 67 -7.30 -21.59 -0.75
C SER A 67 -8.42 -21.44 -1.79
N THR A 68 -9.66 -21.49 -1.30
CA THR A 68 -10.86 -21.27 -2.11
C THR A 68 -10.88 -19.88 -2.73
N ILE A 69 -11.62 -19.71 -3.83
CA ILE A 69 -11.68 -18.43 -4.55
C ILE A 69 -12.24 -17.30 -3.69
N ASP A 70 -13.26 -17.58 -2.87
CA ASP A 70 -13.89 -16.59 -1.98
C ASP A 70 -12.89 -16.00 -1.00
N VAL A 71 -12.05 -16.87 -0.42
CA VAL A 71 -11.01 -16.48 0.51
C VAL A 71 -9.96 -15.59 -0.16
N LYS A 72 -9.57 -15.92 -1.39
CA LYS A 72 -8.64 -15.11 -2.19
C LYS A 72 -9.25 -13.75 -2.50
N LEU A 73 -10.53 -13.71 -2.84
CA LEU A 73 -11.22 -12.48 -3.20
C LEU A 73 -11.37 -11.55 -1.99
N ILE A 74 -11.74 -12.09 -0.82
CA ILE A 74 -11.77 -11.34 0.44
C ILE A 74 -10.37 -10.82 0.78
N GLY A 75 -9.33 -11.67 0.70
CA GLY A 75 -7.95 -11.25 0.93
C GLY A 75 -7.49 -10.14 -0.01
N CYS A 76 -7.90 -10.20 -1.28
CA CYS A 76 -7.65 -9.15 -2.28
C CYS A 76 -8.34 -7.84 -1.88
N VAL A 77 -9.65 -7.88 -1.61
CA VAL A 77 -10.42 -6.70 -1.21
C VAL A 77 -9.84 -6.04 0.04
N LEU A 78 -9.43 -6.84 1.04
CA LEU A 78 -8.82 -6.32 2.26
C LEU A 78 -7.45 -5.70 1.98
N ALA A 79 -6.58 -6.38 1.22
CA ALA A 79 -5.26 -5.89 0.90
C ALA A 79 -5.31 -4.57 0.11
N PHE A 80 -6.09 -4.52 -0.97
CA PHE A 80 -6.24 -3.31 -1.79
C PHE A 80 -7.02 -2.22 -1.06
N GLY A 81 -8.12 -2.56 -0.40
CA GLY A 81 -8.94 -1.60 0.34
C GLY A 81 -8.14 -0.91 1.45
N ALA A 82 -7.42 -1.68 2.26
CA ALA A 82 -6.58 -1.10 3.31
C ALA A 82 -5.38 -0.34 2.76
N ALA A 83 -4.76 -0.81 1.66
CA ALA A 83 -3.65 -0.10 1.04
C ALA A 83 -4.08 1.27 0.48
N LEU A 84 -5.24 1.33 -0.20
CA LEU A 84 -5.79 2.56 -0.73
C LEU A 84 -6.24 3.51 0.38
N ILE A 85 -6.98 3.01 1.38
CA ILE A 85 -7.39 3.81 2.54
C ILE A 85 -6.16 4.35 3.28
N GLY A 86 -5.14 3.52 3.51
CA GLY A 86 -3.89 3.94 4.16
C GLY A 86 -3.13 4.97 3.33
N ALA A 87 -3.00 4.78 2.03
CA ALA A 87 -2.33 5.75 1.16
C ALA A 87 -3.07 7.10 1.09
N ILE A 88 -4.40 7.07 1.05
CA ILE A 88 -5.26 8.28 1.11
C ILE A 88 -5.15 8.96 2.48
N ALA A 89 -5.14 8.20 3.57
CA ALA A 89 -4.93 8.74 4.91
C ALA A 89 -3.56 9.41 5.04
N GLY A 90 -2.51 8.77 4.50
CA GLY A 90 -1.17 9.38 4.41
C GLY A 90 -1.17 10.67 3.58
N TYR A 91 -1.95 10.72 2.49
CA TYR A 91 -2.12 11.92 1.67
C TYR A 91 -2.67 13.09 2.48
N TYR A 92 -3.80 12.88 3.15
CA TYR A 92 -4.41 13.92 3.98
C TYR A 92 -3.56 14.27 5.21
N TYR A 93 -2.84 13.32 5.79
CA TYR A 93 -1.89 13.59 6.87
C TYR A 93 -0.84 14.61 6.44
N THR A 94 -0.28 14.45 5.24
CA THR A 94 0.69 15.39 4.67
C THR A 94 0.06 16.76 4.37
N GLU A 95 -1.19 16.81 3.89
CA GLU A 95 -1.88 18.09 3.64
C GLU A 95 -2.13 18.91 4.92
N ILE A 96 -2.28 18.26 6.06
CA ILE A 96 -2.59 18.90 7.35
C ILE A 96 -1.31 19.39 8.04
N TYR A 97 -0.21 18.64 7.96
CA TYR A 97 1.00 18.91 8.73
C TYR A 97 2.00 19.86 8.06
N ASP A 98 1.97 20.00 6.72
CA ASP A 98 2.99 20.77 5.99
C ASP A 98 2.41 22.04 5.34
N VAL A 99 2.00 22.99 6.20
CA VAL A 99 1.28 24.22 5.83
C VAL A 99 2.12 25.15 4.94
N GLU A 100 3.45 25.12 5.07
CA GLU A 100 4.38 25.99 4.33
C GLU A 100 4.68 25.48 2.90
N VAL A 101 4.52 24.18 2.63
CA VAL A 101 4.82 23.55 1.32
C VAL A 101 3.54 23.38 0.47
N ARG A 102 2.38 23.72 1.03
CA ARG A 102 1.03 23.54 0.47
C ARG A 102 0.82 24.19 -0.91
N ASN A 103 1.56 25.25 -1.24
CA ASN A 103 1.47 25.97 -2.52
C ASN A 103 2.47 25.51 -3.59
N VAL A 104 3.42 24.63 -3.26
CA VAL A 104 4.45 24.11 -4.20
C VAL A 104 4.29 22.60 -4.44
N THR A 105 3.49 21.90 -3.64
CA THR A 105 3.34 20.43 -3.65
C THR A 105 2.16 19.90 -4.47
N GLN A 106 1.17 20.71 -4.84
CA GLN A 106 -0.02 20.20 -5.57
C GLN A 106 0.22 19.86 -7.04
N ILE A 107 1.42 20.15 -7.55
CA ILE A 107 1.87 19.77 -8.88
C ILE A 107 3.13 18.95 -8.64
N SER A 108 3.22 17.76 -9.24
CA SER A 108 4.47 16.98 -9.30
C SER A 108 5.55 17.77 -10.06
N THR A 109 6.09 18.84 -9.47
CA THR A 109 7.25 19.58 -9.98
C THR A 109 8.48 18.75 -9.67
N GLY A 110 8.70 17.66 -10.42
CA GLY A 110 9.98 16.93 -10.49
C GLY A 110 10.55 16.26 -9.23
N TYR A 111 10.04 16.55 -8.03
CA TYR A 111 10.65 16.09 -6.78
C TYR A 111 9.90 14.87 -6.21
N LEU A 112 10.07 13.73 -6.88
CA LEU A 112 9.76 12.38 -6.34
C LEU A 112 10.44 12.09 -4.98
N LYS A 113 11.45 12.89 -4.62
CA LYS A 113 12.17 12.83 -3.34
C LYS A 113 11.47 13.60 -2.21
N SER A 114 10.30 14.18 -2.44
CA SER A 114 9.58 14.92 -1.39
C SER A 114 9.23 13.99 -0.22
N PRO A 115 9.54 14.36 1.04
CA PRO A 115 9.21 13.57 2.23
C PRO A 115 7.72 13.17 2.30
N ALA A 116 6.87 14.03 1.74
CA ALA A 116 5.44 13.82 1.54
C ALA A 116 5.09 12.46 0.91
N VAL A 117 5.85 12.02 -0.10
CA VAL A 117 5.55 10.82 -0.90
C VAL A 117 5.77 9.53 -0.12
N TRP A 118 6.74 9.53 0.81
CA TRP A 118 7.02 8.39 1.68
C TRP A 118 5.90 8.10 2.66
N VAL A 119 5.18 9.14 3.10
CA VAL A 119 4.07 8.99 4.05
C VAL A 119 2.96 8.13 3.44
N TYR A 120 2.63 8.32 2.16
CA TYR A 120 1.55 7.57 1.50
C TYR A 120 1.88 6.08 1.41
N VAL A 121 3.12 5.77 0.98
CA VAL A 121 3.61 4.39 0.87
C VAL A 121 3.63 3.70 2.22
N MET A 122 4.15 4.39 3.24
CA MET A 122 4.28 3.85 4.58
C MET A 122 2.91 3.58 5.20
N TRP A 123 1.97 4.53 5.12
CA TRP A 123 0.64 4.35 5.67
C TRP A 123 -0.16 3.28 4.93
N GLY A 124 -0.09 3.25 3.59
CA GLY A 124 -0.68 2.18 2.80
C GLY A 124 -0.13 0.81 3.20
N THR A 125 1.20 0.70 3.35
CA THR A 125 1.86 -0.54 3.75
C THR A 125 1.45 -0.97 5.15
N LEU A 126 1.49 -0.07 6.14
CA LEU A 126 1.12 -0.38 7.52
C LEU A 126 -0.32 -0.90 7.61
N PHE A 127 -1.27 -0.19 7.00
CA PHE A 127 -2.69 -0.54 7.06
C PHE A 127 -2.96 -1.88 6.36
N SER A 128 -2.40 -2.05 5.16
CA SER A 128 -2.60 -3.26 4.37
C SER A 128 -1.95 -4.48 5.02
N THR A 129 -0.70 -4.36 5.48
CA THR A 129 -0.01 -5.46 6.18
C THR A 129 -0.70 -5.81 7.50
N ALA A 130 -1.14 -4.82 8.28
CA ALA A 130 -1.86 -5.08 9.53
C ALA A 130 -3.19 -5.79 9.27
N LEU A 131 -3.99 -5.32 8.30
CA LEU A 131 -5.28 -5.94 8.00
C LEU A 131 -5.12 -7.34 7.39
N GLY A 132 -4.13 -7.53 6.52
CA GLY A 132 -3.76 -8.85 5.99
C GLY A 132 -3.35 -9.82 7.10
N GLY A 133 -2.53 -9.35 8.05
CA GLY A 133 -2.14 -10.11 9.23
C GLY A 133 -3.31 -10.47 10.13
N VAL A 134 -4.22 -9.54 10.39
CA VAL A 134 -5.43 -9.77 11.19
C VAL A 134 -6.34 -10.79 10.52
N TYR A 135 -6.60 -10.65 9.22
CA TYR A 135 -7.44 -11.58 8.48
C TYR A 135 -6.84 -13.00 8.43
N TYR A 136 -5.54 -13.10 8.15
CA TYR A 136 -4.85 -14.39 8.16
C TYR A 136 -4.79 -15.00 9.56
N GLY A 137 -4.56 -14.19 10.60
CA GLY A 137 -4.58 -14.60 12.00
C GLY A 137 -5.94 -15.09 12.46
N PHE A 138 -7.02 -14.39 12.09
CA PHE A 138 -8.39 -14.84 12.35
C PHE A 138 -8.65 -16.21 11.73
N ARG A 139 -8.20 -16.43 10.50
CA ARG A 139 -8.39 -17.72 9.81
C ARG A 139 -7.58 -18.85 10.44
N LEU A 140 -6.33 -18.59 10.79
CA LEU A 140 -5.49 -19.51 11.55
C LEU A 140 -6.16 -19.93 12.86
N PHE A 141 -6.76 -18.98 13.58
CA PHE A 141 -7.47 -19.25 14.84
C PHE A 141 -8.79 -20.00 14.62
N ARG A 142 -9.64 -19.53 13.70
CA ARG A 142 -11.02 -20.04 13.53
C ARG A 142 -11.08 -21.37 12.78
N TYR A 143 -10.24 -21.55 11.77
CA TYR A 143 -10.28 -22.70 10.85
C TYR A 143 -9.08 -23.63 10.99
N HIS A 144 -8.13 -23.33 11.89
CA HIS A 144 -6.93 -24.14 12.14
C HIS A 144 -6.07 -24.40 10.90
N GLU A 145 -6.27 -23.63 9.83
CA GLU A 145 -5.57 -23.79 8.56
C GLU A 145 -4.04 -23.80 8.78
N VAL A 146 -3.37 -24.82 8.25
CA VAL A 146 -1.91 -24.93 8.17
C VAL A 146 -1.51 -24.44 6.80
#